data_AF-A0A147F4T8-F1
#
_entry.id   AF-A0A147F4T8-F1
#
_cell.length_a   1.000
_cell.length_b   1.000
_cell.length_c   1.000
_cell.angle_alpha   90.00
_cell.angle_beta   90.00
_cell.angle_gamma   90.00
#
_symmetry.space_group_name_H-M   'P 1'
#
loop_
_entity.id
_entity.type
_entity.pdbx_description
1 polymer ?
#
loop_
_entity_poly.entity_id
_entity_poly.type
_entity_poly.pdbx_seq_one_letter_code
_entity_poly.pdbx_strand_id
1 'polypeptide(L)' 'MDERRAEHLRREWAATSARIDKAQSDYPKCPCGQRVTALDKHGLCSKADVEHRRRRGDFSASKAKARTS' A
#
# COMPACT_ATOMS: atom_id res chain seq x y z
N MET A 1 -37.83 6.38 13.60
CA MET A 1 -36.72 5.59 13.00
C MET A 1 -36.68 4.26 13.72
N ASP A 2 -37.00 3.16 13.04
CA ASP A 2 -37.09 1.83 13.65
C ASP A 2 -35.77 1.36 14.28
N GLU A 3 -35.79 1.13 15.59
CA GLU A 3 -34.63 0.71 16.40
C GLU A 3 -34.02 -0.62 15.91
N ARG A 4 -34.87 -1.57 15.51
CA ARG A 4 -34.43 -2.84 14.89
C ARG A 4 -33.64 -2.64 13.60
N ARG A 5 -34.03 -1.65 12.79
CA ARG A 5 -33.32 -1.32 11.55
C ARG A 5 -31.95 -0.73 11.86
N ALA A 6 -31.85 0.11 12.90
CA ALA A 6 -30.58 0.68 13.33
C ALA A 6 -29.61 -0.38 13.87
N GLU A 7 -30.09 -1.36 14.66
CA GLU A 7 -29.27 -2.47 15.13
C GLU A 7 -28.76 -3.34 13.97
N HIS A 8 -29.64 -3.68 13.02
CA HIS A 8 -29.27 -4.44 11.84
C HIS A 8 -28.16 -3.75 11.04
N LEU A 9 -28.30 -2.44 10.78
CA LEU A 9 -27.28 -1.66 10.08
C LEU A 9 -25.93 -1.61 10.81
N ARG A 10 -25.93 -1.51 12.16
CA ARG A 10 -24.69 -1.55 12.94
C ARG A 10 -23.97 -2.90 12.82
N ARG A 11 -24.72 -4.00 12.86
CA ARG A 11 -24.16 -5.35 12.70
C ARG A 11 -23.56 -5.55 11.31
N GLU A 12 -24.28 -5.14 10.27
CA GLU A 12 -23.81 -5.20 8.88
C GLU A 12 -22.55 -4.33 8.68
N TRP A 13 -22.52 -3.13 9.26
CA TRP A 13 -21.35 -2.27 9.24
C TRP A 13 -20.15 -2.94 9.92
N ALA A 14 -20.32 -3.47 11.13
CA ALA A 14 -19.24 -4.14 11.87
C ALA A 14 -18.69 -5.35 11.10
N ALA A 15 -19.57 -6.17 10.51
CA ALA A 15 -19.16 -7.31 9.69
C ALA A 15 -18.39 -6.86 8.43
N THR A 16 -18.82 -5.78 7.79
CA THR A 16 -18.15 -5.21 6.61
C THR A 16 -16.79 -4.62 6.98
N SER A 17 -16.70 -3.86 8.08
CA SER A 17 -15.44 -3.31 8.58
C SER A 17 -14.44 -4.40 8.93
N ALA A 18 -14.89 -5.50 9.56
CA ALA A 18 -14.00 -6.63 9.89
C ALA A 18 -13.43 -7.32 8.64
N ARG A 19 -14.22 -7.44 7.57
CA ARG A 19 -13.74 -7.98 6.28
C ARG A 19 -12.69 -7.07 5.63
N ILE A 20 -12.92 -5.75 5.68
CA ILE A 20 -11.97 -4.77 5.15
C ILE A 20 -10.67 -4.79 5.95
N ASP A 21 -10.74 -4.81 7.28
CA ASP A 21 -9.56 -4.87 8.15
C ASP A 21 -8.71 -6.11 7.87
N LYS A 22 -9.35 -7.28 7.75
CA LYS A 22 -8.67 -8.53 7.38
C LYS A 22 -7.96 -8.40 6.03
N ALA A 23 -8.65 -7.90 5.00
CA ALA A 23 -8.07 -7.68 3.67
C ALA A 23 -6.88 -6.69 3.71
N GLN A 24 -6.94 -5.67 4.58
CA GLN A 24 -5.86 -4.72 4.80
C GLN A 24 -4.70 -5.30 5.60
N SER A 25 -4.92 -6.34 6.40
CA SER A 25 -3.90 -7.06 7.16
C SER A 25 -3.02 -7.92 6.26
N ASP A 26 -3.60 -8.52 5.23
CA ASP A 26 -2.90 -9.34 4.24
C ASP A 26 -2.03 -8.51 3.25
N TYR A 27 -2.15 -7.17 3.25
CA TYR A 27 -1.35 -6.36 2.33
C TYR A 27 0.14 -6.33 2.71
N PRO A 28 1.04 -6.50 1.73
CA PRO A 28 2.46 -6.44 1.98
C PRO A 28 2.88 -5.07 2.54
N LYS A 29 3.75 -5.12 3.55
CA LYS A 29 4.27 -3.93 4.23
C LYS A 29 5.61 -3.53 3.60
N CYS A 30 5.66 -2.30 3.09
CA CYS A 30 6.91 -1.68 2.66
C CYS A 30 7.82 -1.43 3.89
N PRO A 31 9.16 -1.50 3.76
CA PRO A 31 10.11 -1.14 4.81
C PRO A 31 9.88 0.26 5.42
N CYS A 32 9.28 1.19 4.67
CA CYS A 32 8.95 2.53 5.18
C CYS A 32 7.69 2.58 6.06
N GLY A 33 7.04 1.44 6.30
CA GLY A 33 5.87 1.30 7.16
C GLY A 33 4.52 1.32 6.44
N GLN A 34 4.46 1.73 5.18
CA GLN A 34 3.21 1.75 4.41
C GLN A 34 2.78 0.33 4.01
N ARG A 35 1.49 0.02 4.20
CA ARG A 35 0.83 -1.14 3.59
C ARG A 35 0.38 -0.78 2.20
N VAL A 36 0.68 -1.63 1.23
CA VAL A 36 0.33 -1.41 -0.18
C VAL A 36 -0.18 -2.69 -0.81
N THR A 37 -1.01 -2.58 -1.83
CA THR A 37 -1.55 -3.76 -2.54
C THR A 37 -0.46 -4.61 -3.20
N ALA A 38 0.63 -3.97 -3.64
CA ALA A 38 1.76 -4.65 -4.27
C ALA A 38 3.07 -3.91 -3.97
N LEU A 39 4.17 -4.66 -3.84
CA LEU A 39 5.52 -4.13 -3.78
C LEU A 39 6.17 -4.24 -5.17
N ASP A 40 7.08 -3.33 -5.47
CA ASP A 40 7.91 -3.39 -6.67
C ASP A 40 8.96 -4.54 -6.59
N LYS A 41 9.70 -4.80 -7.68
CA LYS A 41 10.80 -5.78 -7.73
C LYS A 41 11.83 -5.60 -6.61
N HIS A 42 11.98 -4.38 -6.10
CA HIS A 42 12.88 -4.05 -4.99
C HIS A 42 12.23 -4.19 -3.60
N GLY A 43 11.01 -4.70 -3.49
CA GLY A 43 10.30 -4.84 -2.21
C GLY A 43 9.84 -3.51 -1.61
N LEU A 44 9.57 -2.50 -2.44
CA LEU A 44 9.24 -1.13 -2.02
C LEU A 44 7.87 -0.69 -2.53
N CYS A 45 7.19 0.18 -1.79
CA CYS A 45 5.98 0.85 -2.26
C CYS A 45 6.30 1.89 -3.35
N SER A 46 5.27 2.40 -4.02
CA SER A 46 5.36 3.40 -5.10
C SER A 46 5.87 4.78 -4.68
N LYS A 47 6.20 4.99 -3.40
CA LYS A 47 6.69 6.27 -2.90
C LYS A 47 8.02 6.65 -3.57
N ALA A 48 8.12 7.89 -4.04
CA ALA A 48 9.29 8.42 -4.75
C ALA A 48 10.22 9.24 -3.83
N ASP A 49 10.39 8.79 -2.59
CA ASP A 49 11.28 9.41 -1.61
C ASP A 49 12.76 9.16 -1.94
N VAL A 50 13.67 9.98 -1.42
CA VAL A 50 15.12 9.82 -1.60
C VAL A 50 15.59 8.43 -1.14
N GLU A 51 15.06 7.93 -0.02
CA GLU A 51 15.42 6.59 0.46
C GLU A 51 14.92 5.49 -0.49
N HIS A 52 13.72 5.64 -1.06
CA HIS A 52 13.17 4.68 -2.01
C HIS A 52 13.96 4.68 -3.32
N ARG A 53 14.32 5.85 -3.83
CA ARG A 53 15.18 5.99 -5.01
C ARG A 53 16.56 5.39 -4.78
N ARG A 54 17.15 5.59 -3.60
CA ARG A 54 18.43 4.97 -3.20
C ARG A 54 18.35 3.45 -3.17
N ARG A 55 17.30 2.89 -2.56
CA ARG A 55 17.10 1.43 -2.49
C ARG A 55 16.77 0.79 -3.85
N ARG A 56 16.09 1.52 -4.75
CA ARG A 56 15.86 1.10 -6.15
C ARG A 56 17.12 1.21 -7.02
N GLY A 57 18.19 1.83 -6.54
CA GLY A 57 19.39 2.07 -7.34
C GLY A 57 19.19 3.11 -8.44
N ASP A 58 18.18 3.98 -8.31
CA ASP A 58 17.90 5.06 -9.27
C ASP A 58 19.04 6.10 -9.30
N PHE A 59 19.85 6.15 -8.25
CA PHE A 59 21.12 6.88 -8.19
C PHE A 59 22.27 6.18 -8.93
N SER A 60 22.02 5.12 -9.70
CA SER A 60 23.03 4.56 -10.58
C SER A 60 23.31 5.55 -11.72
N ALA A 61 24.44 6.24 -11.58
CA ALA A 61 25.10 7.09 -12.58
C ALA A 61 25.30 6.40 -13.96
N SER A 62 24.91 5.14 -14.12
CA SER A 62 25.02 4.35 -15.33
C SER A 62 23.89 4.58 -16.34
N LYS A 63 22.73 5.17 -15.98
CA LYS A 63 21.63 5.42 -16.96
C LYS A 63 21.73 6.74 -17.70
N ALA A 64 22.63 7.64 -17.28
CA ALA A 64 22.89 8.90 -17.98
C ALA A 64 23.63 8.73 -19.33
N LYS A 65 24.14 7.53 -19.65
CA LYS A 65 24.87 7.26 -20.91
C LYS A 65 24.02 6.68 -22.06
N ALA A 66 22.70 6.53 -21.91
CA ALA A 66 21.86 5.91 -22.95
C ALA A 66 20.94 6.88 -23.73
N ARG A 67 21.08 8.20 -23.54
CA ARG A 67 20.28 9.22 -24.26
C ARG A 67 21.10 10.15 -25.16
N THR A 68 22.30 9.71 -25.55
CA THR A 68 23.14 10.37 -26.55
C THR A 68 23.87 9.31 -27.37
N SER A 69 23.15 8.68 -28.28
CA SER A 69 23.69 8.07 -29.50
C SER A 69 22.61 8.14 -30.56
#